data_AF-A0A8B3NR56-F1
#
_entry.id   AF-A0A8B3NR56-F1
#
_cell.length_a   1.000
_cell.length_b   1.000
_cell.length_c   1.000
_cell.angle_alpha   90.00
_cell.angle_beta   90.00
_cell.angle_gamma   90.00
#
_symmetry.space_group_name_H-M   'P 1'
#
loop_
_entity.id
_entity.type
_entity.pdbx_description
1 polymer ?
#
loop_
_entity_poly.entity_id
_entity_poly.type
_entity_poly.pdbx_seq_one_letter_code
_entity_poly.pdbx_strand_id
1 'polypeptide(L)'
;MLVTDRSELVRKAFAAGVLTAAKDGSILVNDKGERRFRRLVNRMGITEEVKKVLADGGKLSAHSVDGQQIHPYTPPYFDIALYNATQIIKDRWAAEGGHLSVVGLPIGDSIDVKRVGDGFRADFRSGFIRYINGVPETVPTDWCRVWWTGLECGVRQESEDEVYGTVFCHAPGRAALPNVVIVPGGNNTFNMGPPGTRVVSSAVLLYEGPLVNVTIGATLIENDSGDVEEISQEVAQKIIQGGAALLGGLVGAPADAIANQTWYQEGIGLAVGLVLDGIFGIGDDPYTPQSIFVPWQEIAEFRPPQSYQRPGNPQIITYSKFVDLTGTDDGGDFGHYRFYYMFEHMNPPG
;
A
#
# COMPACT_ATOMS: atom_id res chain seq x y z
N MET A 1 -15.83 34.35 -9.58
CA MET A 1 -15.43 33.15 -8.81
C MET A 1 -16.14 31.95 -9.42
N LEU A 2 -15.39 30.87 -9.66
CA LEU A 2 -15.78 29.59 -10.29
C LEU A 2 -15.98 29.60 -11.82
N VAL A 3 -14.86 29.64 -12.56
CA VAL A 3 -14.77 28.81 -13.78
C VAL A 3 -14.55 27.39 -13.27
N THR A 4 -15.63 26.71 -12.91
CA THR A 4 -15.58 25.26 -12.74
C THR A 4 -15.16 24.69 -14.10
N ASP A 5 -14.11 23.88 -14.12
CA ASP A 5 -13.61 23.26 -15.35
C ASP A 5 -14.79 22.60 -16.07
N ARG A 6 -15.03 22.99 -17.32
CA ARG A 6 -16.15 22.47 -18.11
C ARG A 6 -16.07 20.95 -18.27
N SER A 7 -14.86 20.39 -18.19
CA SER A 7 -14.59 18.96 -18.16
C SER A 7 -15.09 18.31 -16.87
N GLU A 8 -14.96 19.00 -15.73
CA GLU A 8 -15.47 18.56 -14.43
C GLU A 8 -17.01 18.55 -14.41
N LEU A 9 -17.65 19.52 -15.08
CA LEU A 9 -19.10 19.57 -15.25
C LEU A 9 -19.64 18.39 -16.08
N VAL A 10 -18.96 18.04 -17.18
CA VAL A 10 -19.32 16.87 -18.00
C VAL A 10 -19.12 15.57 -17.21
N ARG A 11 -18.00 15.44 -16.48
CA ARG A 11 -17.77 14.29 -15.58
C ARG A 11 -18.87 14.16 -14.52
N LYS A 12 -19.27 15.28 -13.89
CA LYS A 12 -20.38 15.30 -12.91
C LYS A 12 -21.72 14.92 -13.54
N ALA A 13 -21.95 15.26 -14.81
CA ALA A 13 -23.18 14.92 -15.52
C ALA A 13 -23.28 13.42 -15.89
N PHE A 14 -22.16 12.78 -16.26
CA PHE A 14 -22.09 11.32 -16.41
C PHE A 14 -22.24 10.61 -15.06
N ALA A 15 -21.54 11.08 -14.02
CA ALA A 15 -21.62 10.50 -12.68
C ALA A 15 -23.02 10.58 -12.07
N ALA A 16 -23.79 11.62 -12.40
CA ALA A 16 -25.17 11.79 -11.97
C ALA A 16 -26.20 11.00 -12.83
N GLY A 17 -25.76 10.22 -13.82
CA GLY A 17 -26.65 9.46 -14.72
C GLY A 17 -27.49 10.34 -15.66
N VAL A 18 -27.13 11.63 -15.78
CA VAL A 18 -27.82 12.62 -16.64
C VAL A 18 -27.35 12.49 -18.07
N LEU A 19 -26.08 12.13 -18.29
CA LEU A 19 -25.54 11.73 -19.57
C LEU A 19 -25.23 10.23 -19.54
N THR A 20 -25.54 9.54 -20.63
CA THR A 20 -25.22 8.12 -20.80
C THR A 20 -24.59 7.93 -22.17
N ALA A 21 -23.46 7.24 -22.24
CA ALA A 21 -22.83 6.92 -23.51
C ALA A 21 -23.53 5.69 -24.11
N ALA A 22 -23.97 5.79 -25.35
CA ALA A 22 -24.47 4.65 -26.11
C ALA A 22 -23.32 3.85 -26.71
N LYS A 23 -23.60 2.61 -27.10
CA LYS A 23 -22.60 1.68 -27.67
C LYS A 23 -21.99 2.17 -28.99
N ASP A 24 -22.68 3.05 -29.70
CA ASP A 24 -22.23 3.68 -30.95
C ASP A 24 -21.37 4.94 -30.74
N GLY A 25 -21.12 5.32 -29.49
CA GLY A 25 -20.37 6.53 -29.17
C GLY A 25 -21.20 7.81 -29.20
N SER A 26 -22.53 7.74 -29.30
CA SER A 26 -23.39 8.90 -29.04
C SER A 26 -23.58 9.13 -27.53
N ILE A 27 -23.89 10.38 -27.14
CA ILE A 27 -24.21 10.73 -25.75
C ILE A 27 -25.71 10.99 -25.66
N LEU A 28 -26.40 10.18 -24.86
CA LEU A 28 -27.82 10.30 -24.56
C LEU A 28 -28.03 11.13 -23.30
N VAL A 29 -29.04 12.00 -23.31
CA VAL A 29 -29.45 12.77 -22.13
C VAL A 29 -30.65 12.09 -21.48
N ASN A 30 -30.52 11.74 -20.19
CA ASN A 30 -31.54 11.00 -19.46
C ASN A 30 -32.59 11.95 -18.83
N ASP A 31 -33.87 11.60 -18.91
CA ASP A 31 -35.02 12.51 -18.70
C ASP A 31 -35.16 13.02 -17.24
N LYS A 32 -34.56 12.33 -16.27
CA LYS A 32 -34.67 12.68 -14.83
C LYS A 32 -33.97 13.99 -14.40
N GLY A 33 -33.26 14.67 -15.30
CA GLY A 33 -32.51 15.91 -15.02
C GLY A 33 -32.97 17.18 -15.76
N GLU A 34 -33.99 17.09 -16.61
CA GLU A 34 -34.23 18.06 -17.67
C GLU A 34 -34.47 19.51 -17.18
N ARG A 35 -35.21 19.69 -16.08
CA ARG A 35 -35.54 21.03 -15.55
C ARG A 35 -34.37 21.74 -14.86
N ARG A 36 -33.52 21.01 -14.14
CA ARG A 36 -32.33 21.60 -13.48
C ARG A 36 -31.23 21.89 -14.50
N PHE A 37 -31.08 21.04 -15.51
CA PHE A 37 -30.06 21.19 -16.53
C PHE A 37 -30.44 22.23 -17.60
N ARG A 38 -31.71 22.38 -18.01
CA ARG A 38 -32.15 23.46 -18.94
C ARG A 38 -31.74 24.86 -18.48
N ARG A 39 -31.77 25.16 -17.18
CA ARG A 39 -31.33 26.47 -16.66
C ARG A 39 -29.82 26.66 -16.75
N LEU A 40 -29.05 25.57 -16.61
CA LEU A 40 -27.59 25.58 -16.73
C LEU A 40 -27.19 25.69 -18.21
N VAL A 41 -27.84 24.91 -19.08
CA VAL A 41 -27.66 24.91 -20.55
C VAL A 41 -28.04 26.25 -21.17
N ASN A 42 -29.15 26.87 -20.73
CA ASN A 42 -29.55 28.21 -21.17
C ASN A 42 -28.61 29.32 -20.68
N ARG A 43 -27.99 29.16 -19.50
CA ARG A 43 -26.93 30.07 -19.02
C ARG A 43 -25.59 29.89 -19.76
N MET A 44 -25.36 28.72 -20.35
CA MET A 44 -24.13 28.37 -21.07
C MET A 44 -24.22 28.59 -22.60
N GLY A 45 -25.39 28.96 -23.13
CA GLY A 45 -25.55 29.32 -24.56
C GLY A 45 -25.48 28.16 -25.54
N ILE A 46 -26.01 26.98 -25.18
CA ILE A 46 -26.06 25.82 -26.07
C ILE A 46 -27.46 25.78 -26.73
N THR A 47 -27.54 26.17 -28.00
CA THR A 47 -28.80 26.25 -28.79
C THR A 47 -29.29 24.87 -29.27
N GLU A 48 -30.53 24.81 -29.78
CA GLU A 48 -31.10 23.57 -30.37
C GLU A 48 -30.30 23.04 -31.57
N GLU A 49 -29.55 23.88 -32.30
CA GLU A 49 -28.61 23.37 -33.31
C GLU A 49 -27.48 22.53 -32.71
N VAL A 50 -27.01 22.85 -31.49
CA VAL A 50 -25.90 22.13 -30.85
C VAL A 50 -26.33 20.73 -30.41
N LYS A 51 -27.60 20.57 -30.01
CA LYS A 51 -28.17 19.25 -29.72
C LYS A 51 -28.25 18.36 -30.97
N LYS A 52 -28.56 18.94 -32.14
CA LYS A 52 -28.57 18.22 -33.42
C LYS A 52 -27.17 17.77 -33.84
N VAL A 53 -26.16 18.63 -33.73
CA VAL A 53 -24.76 18.29 -34.12
C VAL A 53 -24.18 17.17 -33.26
N LEU A 54 -24.53 17.11 -31.97
CA LEU A 54 -24.08 16.05 -31.06
C LEU A 54 -24.83 14.72 -31.26
N ALA A 55 -26.07 14.76 -31.76
CA ALA A 55 -26.87 13.56 -32.05
C ALA A 55 -26.34 12.78 -33.27
N ASP A 56 -25.70 13.45 -34.22
CA ASP A 56 -25.16 12.85 -35.45
C ASP A 56 -23.63 12.59 -35.40
N GLY A 57 -23.04 12.57 -34.19
CA GLY A 57 -21.59 12.33 -34.01
C GLY A 57 -20.67 13.49 -34.43
N GLY A 58 -21.21 14.71 -34.55
CA GLY A 58 -20.47 15.89 -35.01
C GLY A 58 -19.53 16.51 -33.97
N LYS A 59 -18.46 17.16 -34.45
CA LYS A 59 -17.57 18.02 -33.65
C LYS A 59 -18.24 19.38 -33.38
N LEU A 60 -18.24 19.81 -32.12
CA LEU A 60 -18.61 21.19 -31.75
C LEU A 60 -17.58 22.17 -32.33
N SER A 61 -17.99 23.15 -33.11
CA SER A 61 -17.13 24.30 -33.48
C SER A 61 -17.81 25.59 -33.04
N ALA A 62 -17.03 26.55 -32.55
CA ALA A 62 -17.56 27.84 -32.10
C ALA A 62 -17.72 28.79 -33.28
N HIS A 63 -18.91 29.37 -33.43
CA HIS A 63 -19.17 30.48 -34.33
C HIS A 63 -19.61 31.71 -33.52
N SER A 64 -19.09 32.88 -33.89
CA SER A 64 -19.57 34.18 -33.38
C SER A 64 -20.89 34.55 -34.06
N VAL A 65 -21.79 35.17 -33.32
CA VAL A 65 -23.08 35.69 -33.81
C VAL A 65 -22.90 36.81 -34.84
N ASP A 66 -21.72 37.45 -34.88
CA ASP A 66 -21.44 38.64 -35.70
C ASP A 66 -20.47 38.38 -36.86
N GLY A 67 -20.22 37.11 -37.23
CA GLY A 67 -19.40 36.76 -38.40
C GLY A 67 -17.89 37.01 -38.24
N GLN A 68 -17.41 37.49 -37.09
CA GLN A 68 -15.98 37.52 -36.80
C GLN A 68 -15.47 36.13 -36.40
N GLN A 69 -14.36 35.70 -37.02
CA GLN A 69 -13.63 34.51 -36.60
C GLN A 69 -13.21 34.66 -35.13
N ILE A 70 -13.82 33.87 -34.26
CA ILE A 70 -13.29 33.63 -32.92
C ILE A 70 -11.94 32.93 -33.12
N HIS A 71 -10.87 33.41 -32.47
CA HIS A 71 -9.58 32.69 -32.39
C HIS A 71 -9.82 31.19 -32.20
N PRO A 72 -9.05 30.30 -32.85
CA PRO A 72 -9.39 28.89 -33.00
C PRO A 72 -9.75 28.26 -31.66
N TYR A 73 -11.05 28.15 -31.41
CA TYR A 73 -11.60 27.49 -30.26
C TYR A 73 -11.56 26.00 -30.56
N THR A 74 -10.54 25.33 -30.02
CA THR A 74 -10.51 23.87 -30.03
C THR A 74 -11.58 23.41 -29.05
N PRO A 75 -12.68 22.78 -29.50
CA PRO A 75 -13.66 22.22 -28.58
C PRO A 75 -12.99 21.21 -27.64
N PRO A 76 -13.48 21.06 -26.39
CA PRO A 76 -13.02 19.97 -25.54
C PRO A 76 -13.32 18.65 -26.24
N TYR A 77 -12.27 17.92 -26.61
CA TYR A 77 -12.38 16.59 -27.19
C TYR A 77 -12.65 15.60 -26.06
N PHE A 78 -13.85 14.99 -26.06
CA PHE A 78 -14.17 13.90 -25.15
C PHE A 78 -13.88 12.57 -25.86
N ASP A 79 -12.88 11.85 -25.38
CA ASP A 79 -12.50 10.55 -25.92
C ASP A 79 -13.39 9.45 -25.33
N ILE A 80 -14.48 9.12 -26.01
CA ILE A 80 -15.45 8.11 -25.58
C ILE A 80 -14.83 6.72 -25.49
N ALA A 81 -13.91 6.39 -26.40
CA ALA A 81 -13.26 5.09 -26.37
C ALA A 81 -12.33 4.98 -25.15
N LEU A 82 -11.63 6.06 -24.79
CA LEU A 82 -10.84 6.12 -23.56
C LEU A 82 -11.72 6.03 -22.31
N TYR A 83 -12.87 6.72 -22.29
CA TYR A 83 -13.82 6.63 -21.19
C TYR A 83 -14.35 5.19 -21.00
N ASN A 84 -14.78 4.54 -22.09
CA ASN A 84 -15.27 3.17 -22.05
C ASN A 84 -14.18 2.19 -21.62
N ALA A 85 -12.97 2.32 -22.17
CA ALA A 85 -11.82 1.51 -21.75
C ALA A 85 -11.48 1.70 -20.27
N THR A 86 -11.62 2.93 -19.75
CA THR A 86 -11.45 3.22 -18.32
C THR A 86 -12.43 2.45 -17.46
N GLN A 87 -13.71 2.40 -17.83
CA GLN A 87 -14.70 1.61 -17.09
C GLN A 87 -14.39 0.12 -17.16
N ILE A 88 -14.09 -0.41 -18.35
CA ILE A 88 -13.77 -1.83 -18.53
C ILE A 88 -12.56 -2.26 -17.70
N ILE A 89 -11.49 -1.46 -17.68
CA ILE A 89 -10.30 -1.75 -16.88
C ILE A 89 -10.61 -1.67 -15.38
N LYS A 90 -11.40 -0.69 -14.94
CA LYS A 90 -11.84 -0.58 -13.54
C LYS A 90 -12.68 -1.77 -13.11
N ASP A 91 -13.62 -2.19 -13.96
CA ASP A 91 -14.48 -3.34 -13.72
C ASP A 91 -13.66 -4.64 -13.65
N ARG A 92 -12.66 -4.79 -14.55
CA ARG A 92 -11.75 -5.93 -14.51
C ARG A 92 -10.95 -5.96 -13.21
N TRP A 93 -10.35 -4.84 -12.81
CA TRP A 93 -9.59 -4.73 -11.57
C TRP A 93 -10.46 -5.03 -10.34
N ALA A 94 -11.67 -4.47 -10.29
CA ALA A 94 -12.62 -4.73 -9.21
C ALA A 94 -13.06 -6.20 -9.16
N ALA A 95 -13.30 -6.83 -10.31
CA ALA A 95 -13.66 -8.24 -10.41
C ALA A 95 -12.53 -9.18 -9.92
N GLU A 96 -11.27 -8.73 -9.99
CA GLU A 96 -10.10 -9.43 -9.46
C GLU A 96 -9.79 -9.09 -7.98
N GLY A 97 -10.73 -8.43 -7.28
CA GLY A 97 -10.55 -8.05 -5.87
C GLY A 97 -9.88 -6.70 -5.66
N GLY A 98 -9.75 -5.88 -6.70
CA GLY A 98 -9.20 -4.53 -6.62
C GLY A 98 -7.75 -4.54 -6.15
N HIS A 99 -7.46 -3.94 -4.99
CA HIS A 99 -6.13 -3.95 -4.38
C HIS A 99 -5.61 -5.38 -4.08
N LEU A 100 -6.52 -6.36 -3.98
CA LEU A 100 -6.18 -7.77 -3.83
C LEU A 100 -5.82 -8.47 -5.15
N SER A 101 -6.00 -7.82 -6.30
CA SER A 101 -5.63 -8.37 -7.61
C SER A 101 -4.13 -8.65 -7.73
N VAL A 102 -3.75 -9.45 -8.72
CA VAL A 102 -2.35 -9.82 -9.00
C VAL A 102 -1.49 -8.64 -9.47
N VAL A 103 -2.11 -7.56 -9.96
CA VAL A 103 -1.41 -6.33 -10.34
C VAL A 103 -1.38 -5.30 -9.21
N GLY A 104 -2.14 -5.51 -8.13
CA GLY A 104 -2.13 -4.70 -6.92
C GLY A 104 -2.75 -3.32 -7.10
N LEU A 105 -2.12 -2.31 -6.48
CA LEU A 105 -2.59 -0.92 -6.48
C LEU A 105 -2.14 -0.18 -7.76
N PRO A 106 -2.88 0.85 -8.19
CA PRO A 106 -2.41 1.77 -9.23
C PRO A 106 -1.09 2.45 -8.82
N ILE A 107 -0.31 2.90 -9.81
CA ILE A 107 0.95 3.63 -9.56
C ILE A 107 0.69 4.97 -8.84
N GLY A 108 -0.44 5.61 -9.09
CA GLY A 108 -0.87 6.86 -8.44
C GLY A 108 -2.20 6.73 -7.70
N ASP A 109 -2.83 7.87 -7.39
CA ASP A 109 -4.08 7.92 -6.61
C ASP A 109 -5.32 7.42 -7.37
N SER A 110 -5.18 7.13 -8.67
CA SER A 110 -6.27 6.65 -9.50
C SER A 110 -5.77 5.76 -10.64
N ILE A 111 -6.69 4.96 -11.20
CA ILE A 111 -6.44 4.19 -12.42
C ILE A 111 -6.38 5.17 -13.59
N ASP A 112 -5.16 5.46 -14.03
CA ASP A 112 -4.89 6.29 -15.22
C ASP A 112 -4.79 5.40 -16.46
N VAL A 113 -5.78 5.52 -17.34
CA VAL A 113 -5.84 4.75 -18.59
C VAL A 113 -5.29 5.60 -19.71
N LYS A 114 -4.39 5.03 -20.50
CA LYS A 114 -3.78 5.67 -21.68
C LYS A 114 -3.94 4.80 -22.91
N ARG A 115 -3.96 5.44 -24.09
CA ARG A 115 -3.88 4.75 -25.38
C ARG A 115 -2.47 4.22 -25.59
N VAL A 116 -2.34 2.95 -25.97
CA VAL A 116 -1.07 2.29 -26.29
C VAL A 116 -1.28 1.44 -27.53
N GLY A 117 -0.67 1.83 -28.65
CA GLY A 117 -0.92 1.21 -29.96
C GLY A 117 -2.41 1.23 -30.31
N ASP A 118 -2.96 0.07 -30.67
CA ASP A 118 -4.36 -0.09 -31.05
C ASP A 118 -5.30 -0.34 -29.86
N GLY A 119 -4.83 -0.18 -28.62
CA GLY A 119 -5.61 -0.44 -27.43
C GLY A 119 -5.39 0.57 -26.30
N PHE A 120 -5.79 0.14 -25.10
CA PHE A 120 -5.71 0.94 -23.89
C PHE A 120 -4.98 0.16 -22.79
N ARG A 121 -4.31 0.86 -21.90
CA ARG A 121 -3.56 0.27 -20.79
C ARG A 121 -3.65 1.15 -19.56
N ALA A 122 -3.77 0.53 -18.40
CA ALA A 122 -3.55 1.16 -17.11
C ALA A 122 -2.41 0.45 -16.39
N ASP A 123 -1.50 1.23 -15.83
CA ASP A 123 -0.35 0.71 -15.09
C ASP A 123 -0.65 0.63 -13.59
N PHE A 124 -0.23 -0.48 -13.01
CA PHE A 124 -0.31 -0.78 -11.60
C PHE A 124 1.10 -1.11 -11.10
N ARG A 125 1.28 -1.19 -9.79
CA ARG A 125 2.60 -1.40 -9.18
C ARG A 125 3.21 -2.74 -9.56
N SER A 126 2.38 -3.76 -9.79
CA SER A 126 2.82 -5.11 -10.13
C SER A 126 2.39 -5.57 -11.51
N GLY A 127 2.17 -4.64 -12.43
CA GLY A 127 1.83 -4.98 -13.81
C GLY A 127 0.89 -4.00 -14.44
N PHE A 128 0.08 -4.48 -15.37
CA PHE A 128 -0.88 -3.64 -16.06
C PHE A 128 -2.12 -4.42 -16.46
N ILE A 129 -3.22 -3.68 -16.64
CA ILE A 129 -4.40 -4.20 -17.31
C ILE A 129 -4.48 -3.50 -18.66
N ARG A 130 -4.57 -4.28 -19.73
CA ARG A 130 -4.75 -3.75 -21.09
C ARG A 130 -6.11 -4.15 -21.65
N TYR A 131 -6.65 -3.31 -22.52
CA TYR A 131 -7.89 -3.55 -23.25
C TYR A 131 -7.60 -3.42 -24.74
N ILE A 132 -7.60 -4.57 -25.44
CA ILE A 132 -7.28 -4.68 -26.87
C ILE A 132 -8.37 -5.53 -27.52
N ASN A 133 -8.89 -5.11 -28.68
CA ASN A 133 -9.87 -5.87 -29.47
C ASN A 133 -11.11 -6.33 -28.68
N GLY A 134 -11.59 -5.52 -27.73
CA GLY A 134 -12.77 -5.87 -26.93
C GLY A 134 -12.49 -6.76 -25.72
N VAL A 135 -11.22 -7.11 -25.45
CA VAL A 135 -10.85 -8.04 -24.38
C VAL A 135 -9.94 -7.34 -23.36
N PRO A 136 -10.35 -7.25 -22.07
CA PRO A 136 -9.45 -6.85 -21.00
C PRO A 136 -8.56 -8.03 -20.56
N GLU A 137 -7.27 -7.77 -20.39
CA GLU A 137 -6.26 -8.74 -19.98
C GLU A 137 -5.40 -8.15 -18.88
N THR A 138 -5.25 -8.91 -17.78
CA THR A 138 -4.38 -8.58 -16.66
C THR A 138 -3.02 -9.26 -16.88
N VAL A 139 -1.96 -8.46 -16.84
CA VAL A 139 -0.58 -8.92 -17.06
C VAL A 139 0.25 -8.54 -15.83
N PRO A 140 0.52 -9.48 -14.91
CA PRO A 140 1.39 -9.22 -13.77
C PRO A 140 2.86 -9.20 -14.22
N THR A 141 3.67 -8.33 -13.61
CA THR A 141 5.09 -8.16 -13.95
C THR A 141 6.02 -8.25 -12.76
N ASP A 142 5.59 -7.76 -11.59
CA ASP A 142 6.45 -7.62 -10.43
C ASP A 142 5.82 -8.28 -9.20
N TRP A 143 6.64 -8.97 -8.43
CA TRP A 143 6.26 -9.63 -7.20
C TRP A 143 7.35 -9.43 -6.17
N CYS A 144 7.00 -9.39 -4.89
CA CYS A 144 7.99 -9.27 -3.84
C CYS A 144 7.74 -10.21 -2.67
N ARG A 145 8.85 -10.57 -2.02
CA ARG A 145 8.86 -11.27 -0.74
C ARG A 145 9.61 -10.47 0.30
N VAL A 146 9.09 -10.49 1.51
CA VAL A 146 9.73 -9.89 2.69
C VAL A 146 10.06 -11.02 3.65
N TRP A 147 11.34 -11.16 3.95
CA TRP A 147 11.85 -12.18 4.85
C TRP A 147 12.46 -11.52 6.08
N TRP A 148 12.26 -12.12 7.26
CA TRP A 148 13.16 -11.92 8.39
C TRP A 148 14.31 -12.92 8.26
N THR A 149 15.54 -12.41 8.17
CA THR A 149 16.73 -13.21 7.85
C THR A 149 17.69 -13.39 9.02
N GLY A 150 17.49 -12.67 10.11
CA GLY A 150 18.25 -12.92 11.32
C GLY A 150 18.21 -11.82 12.37
N LEU A 151 18.89 -12.11 13.46
CA LEU A 151 19.05 -11.26 14.63
C LEU A 151 20.52 -11.23 15.02
N GLU A 152 21.00 -10.06 15.46
CA GLU A 152 22.29 -9.91 16.09
C GLU A 152 22.13 -9.21 17.43
N CYS A 153 22.77 -9.72 18.49
CA CYS A 153 22.97 -8.95 19.71
C CYS A 153 24.29 -8.18 19.62
N GLY A 154 24.20 -6.87 19.42
CA GLY A 154 25.34 -5.96 19.40
C GLY A 154 25.94 -5.80 20.81
N VAL A 155 25.07 -5.47 21.76
CA VAL A 155 25.37 -5.30 23.19
C VAL A 155 24.32 -6.09 23.97
N ARG A 156 24.76 -6.89 24.94
CA ARG A 156 23.85 -7.57 25.86
C ARG A 156 23.46 -6.62 26.97
N GLN A 157 22.24 -6.75 27.43
CA GLN A 157 21.77 -6.08 28.63
C GLN A 157 22.39 -6.78 29.85
N GLU A 158 22.34 -8.11 29.90
CA GLU A 158 22.92 -8.91 30.97
C GLU A 158 23.99 -9.93 30.52
N SER A 159 24.45 -10.77 31.44
CA SER A 159 25.48 -11.77 31.15
C SER A 159 24.92 -13.03 30.49
N GLU A 160 23.64 -13.34 30.68
CA GLU A 160 22.98 -14.57 30.23
C GLU A 160 21.78 -14.36 29.28
N ASP A 161 21.42 -13.11 28.89
CA ASP A 161 20.27 -12.71 28.03
C ASP A 161 19.64 -13.88 27.26
N GLU A 162 18.50 -14.30 27.75
CA GLU A 162 17.59 -15.22 27.10
C GLU A 162 16.49 -14.38 26.47
N VAL A 163 16.55 -14.13 25.16
CA VAL A 163 15.62 -13.18 24.53
C VAL A 163 14.56 -13.86 23.68
N TYR A 164 13.35 -13.32 23.70
CA TYR A 164 12.24 -13.75 22.85
C TYR A 164 11.50 -12.53 22.32
N GLY A 165 10.61 -12.73 21.35
CA GLY A 165 9.79 -11.63 20.87
C GLY A 165 9.03 -11.95 19.60
N THR A 166 8.80 -10.91 18.81
CA THR A 166 8.03 -11.03 17.57
C THR A 166 8.68 -10.24 16.45
N VAL A 167 8.50 -10.73 15.22
CA VAL A 167 8.78 -9.98 13.99
C VAL A 167 7.49 -9.87 13.21
N PHE A 168 7.29 -8.76 12.51
CA PHE A 168 6.08 -8.58 11.73
C PHE A 168 6.30 -7.82 10.43
N CYS A 169 5.36 -8.02 9.52
CA CYS A 169 5.19 -7.21 8.32
C CYS A 169 3.70 -6.88 8.15
N HIS A 170 3.38 -5.60 8.01
CA HIS A 170 2.04 -5.16 7.62
C HIS A 170 2.08 -4.54 6.22
N ALA A 171 1.28 -5.09 5.33
CA ALA A 171 0.99 -4.56 4.01
C ALA A 171 -0.48 -4.10 3.96
N PRO A 172 -0.83 -2.90 4.45
CA PRO A 172 -2.23 -2.47 4.58
C PRO A 172 -2.95 -2.35 3.22
N GLY A 173 -2.19 -2.17 2.13
CA GLY A 173 -2.71 -2.26 0.77
C GLY A 173 -3.11 -3.68 0.33
N ARG A 174 -2.96 -4.71 1.18
CA ARG A 174 -3.20 -6.13 0.89
C ARG A 174 -3.91 -6.90 1.99
N ALA A 175 -3.64 -6.57 3.24
CA ALA A 175 -4.20 -7.25 4.39
C ALA A 175 -4.66 -6.21 5.42
N ALA A 176 -5.76 -6.51 6.10
CA ALA A 176 -6.25 -5.67 7.20
C ALA A 176 -5.42 -5.87 8.48
N LEU A 177 -4.69 -6.98 8.58
CA LEU A 177 -3.92 -7.35 9.76
C LEU A 177 -2.45 -7.57 9.36
N PRO A 178 -1.51 -7.22 10.25
CA PRO A 178 -0.11 -7.57 10.08
C PRO A 178 0.07 -9.10 10.14
N ASN A 179 1.04 -9.61 9.38
CA ASN A 179 1.57 -10.94 9.62
C ASN A 179 2.61 -10.84 10.75
N VAL A 180 2.35 -11.52 11.87
CA VAL A 180 3.18 -11.49 13.07
C VAL A 180 3.69 -12.90 13.35
N VAL A 181 4.98 -13.04 13.59
CA VAL A 181 5.63 -14.32 13.92
C VAL A 181 6.34 -14.19 15.26
N ILE A 182 6.05 -15.11 16.17
CA ILE A 182 6.74 -15.26 17.46
C ILE A 182 8.08 -15.95 17.21
N VAL A 183 9.15 -15.44 17.83
CA VAL A 183 10.52 -15.93 17.65
C VAL A 183 11.20 -16.11 19.02
N PRO A 184 11.89 -17.24 19.27
CA PRO A 184 12.02 -18.43 18.41
C PRO A 184 10.72 -19.27 18.26
N GLY A 185 9.72 -19.04 19.11
CA GLY A 185 8.44 -19.76 19.10
C GLY A 185 8.30 -20.80 20.20
N GLY A 186 7.06 -21.02 20.64
CA GLY A 186 6.75 -21.82 21.84
C GLY A 186 7.34 -21.18 23.11
N ASN A 187 7.54 -21.99 24.14
CA ASN A 187 8.17 -21.56 25.39
C ASN A 187 9.72 -21.64 25.32
N ASN A 188 10.31 -20.98 24.31
CA ASN A 188 11.76 -20.99 24.06
C ASN A 188 12.31 -19.57 23.93
N THR A 189 13.59 -19.42 24.24
CA THR A 189 14.35 -18.17 24.13
C THR A 189 15.57 -18.34 23.22
N PHE A 190 16.10 -17.23 22.69
CA PHE A 190 17.41 -17.18 22.06
C PHE A 190 18.47 -16.94 23.13
N ASN A 191 19.30 -17.96 23.38
CA ASN A 191 20.40 -17.81 24.32
C ASN A 191 21.60 -17.23 23.57
N MET A 192 21.81 -15.93 23.75
CA MET A 192 22.89 -15.23 23.06
C MET A 192 24.24 -15.69 23.63
N GLY A 193 25.10 -16.20 22.75
CA GLY A 193 26.41 -16.71 23.15
C GLY A 193 27.39 -15.63 23.66
N PRO A 194 28.65 -16.00 23.92
CA PRO A 194 29.69 -15.04 24.24
C PRO A 194 29.90 -14.01 23.11
N PRO A 195 30.59 -12.89 23.38
CA PRO A 195 30.93 -11.91 22.34
C PRO A 195 31.54 -12.58 21.10
N GLY A 196 30.99 -12.28 19.92
CA GLY A 196 31.45 -12.85 18.66
C GLY A 196 30.55 -13.96 18.09
N THR A 197 29.74 -14.65 18.90
CA THR A 197 28.82 -15.70 18.42
C THR A 197 27.34 -15.31 18.49
N ARG A 198 27.04 -14.03 18.76
CA ARG A 198 25.70 -13.52 19.03
C ARG A 198 24.90 -13.17 17.78
N VAL A 199 24.76 -14.14 16.89
CA VAL A 199 24.01 -14.01 15.65
C VAL A 199 23.10 -15.22 15.52
N VAL A 200 21.86 -14.96 15.08
CA VAL A 200 20.87 -15.97 14.74
C VAL A 200 20.51 -15.75 13.27
N SER A 201 20.71 -16.78 12.43
CA SER A 201 20.20 -16.79 11.07
C SER A 201 18.79 -17.38 11.02
N SER A 202 17.93 -16.80 10.21
CA SER A 202 16.55 -17.24 10.02
C SER A 202 16.12 -17.11 8.56
N ALA A 203 14.99 -17.70 8.21
CA ALA A 203 14.38 -17.60 6.89
C ALA A 203 12.85 -17.62 7.03
N VAL A 204 12.30 -16.63 7.74
CA VAL A 204 10.86 -16.53 7.98
C VAL A 204 10.23 -15.60 6.96
N LEU A 205 9.30 -16.12 6.16
CA LEU A 205 8.52 -15.35 5.20
C LEU A 205 7.45 -14.53 5.94
N LEU A 206 7.51 -13.21 5.82
CA LEU A 206 6.56 -12.30 6.44
C LEU A 206 5.54 -11.74 5.45
N TYR A 207 5.91 -11.62 4.18
CA TYR A 207 4.99 -11.18 3.13
C TYR A 207 5.39 -11.77 1.79
N GLU A 208 4.39 -12.13 0.98
CA GLU A 208 4.54 -12.50 -0.42
C GLU A 208 3.36 -11.95 -1.22
N GLY A 209 3.64 -11.20 -2.28
CA GLY A 209 2.59 -10.60 -3.09
C GLY A 209 3.05 -9.55 -4.09
N PRO A 210 2.09 -8.85 -4.70
CA PRO A 210 2.32 -7.62 -5.46
C PRO A 210 3.09 -6.56 -4.65
N LEU A 211 3.75 -5.64 -5.36
CA LEU A 211 4.43 -4.47 -4.79
C LEU A 211 3.43 -3.56 -4.09
N VAL A 212 3.65 -3.36 -2.80
CA VAL A 212 2.87 -2.49 -1.92
C VAL A 212 3.79 -1.86 -0.90
N ASN A 213 3.33 -0.79 -0.25
CA ASN A 213 4.07 -0.29 0.90
C ASN A 213 3.95 -1.30 2.03
N VAL A 214 5.05 -1.47 2.77
CA VAL A 214 5.06 -2.33 3.95
C VAL A 214 5.62 -1.59 5.15
N THR A 215 5.16 -2.00 6.33
CA THR A 215 5.81 -1.67 7.59
C THR A 215 6.34 -2.96 8.18
N ILE A 216 7.66 -3.02 8.35
CA ILE A 216 8.34 -4.12 9.04
C ILE A 216 8.73 -3.67 10.44
N GLY A 217 8.76 -4.58 11.39
CA GLY A 217 9.18 -4.26 12.75
C GLY A 217 9.36 -5.48 13.62
N ALA A 218 9.89 -5.24 14.81
CA ALA A 218 10.15 -6.27 15.79
C ALA A 218 9.86 -5.79 17.21
N THR A 219 9.62 -6.75 18.08
CA THR A 219 9.63 -6.61 19.54
C THR A 219 10.64 -7.60 20.09
N LEU A 220 11.30 -7.24 21.19
CA LEU A 220 12.21 -8.12 21.89
C LEU A 220 12.06 -7.90 23.38
N ILE A 221 12.10 -8.99 24.13
CA ILE A 221 11.95 -9.04 25.58
C ILE A 221 13.06 -9.94 26.11
N GLU A 222 13.71 -9.50 27.17
CA GLU A 222 14.58 -10.34 27.98
C GLU A 222 13.73 -11.16 28.95
N ASN A 223 14.00 -12.47 29.00
CA ASN A 223 13.32 -13.40 29.89
C ASN A 223 14.08 -13.52 31.21
N ASP A 224 13.51 -12.95 32.26
CA ASP A 224 13.95 -13.12 33.64
C ASP A 224 13.10 -14.17 34.35
N SER A 225 11.77 -14.12 34.13
CA SER A 225 10.85 -15.14 34.61
C SER A 225 9.47 -15.07 33.94
N GLY A 226 8.86 -16.22 33.67
CA GLY A 226 7.48 -16.28 33.18
C GLY A 226 7.24 -17.42 32.20
N ASP A 227 6.04 -17.42 31.62
CA ASP A 227 5.72 -18.27 30.46
C ASP A 227 5.94 -17.46 29.18
N VAL A 228 7.04 -17.75 28.49
CA VAL A 228 7.45 -17.05 27.25
C VAL A 228 6.38 -17.18 26.17
N GLU A 229 5.68 -18.31 26.11
CA GLU A 229 4.66 -18.54 25.11
C GLU A 229 3.43 -17.66 25.38
N GLU A 230 2.97 -17.58 26.63
CA GLU A 230 1.85 -16.73 27.03
C GLU A 230 2.12 -15.26 26.72
N ILE A 231 3.27 -14.74 27.15
CA ILE A 231 3.65 -13.33 26.96
C ILE A 231 3.80 -13.02 25.46
N SER A 232 4.49 -13.89 24.72
CA SER A 232 4.67 -13.72 23.27
C SER A 232 3.35 -13.71 22.50
N GLN A 233 2.40 -14.55 22.90
CA GLN A 233 1.07 -14.57 22.30
C GLN A 233 0.31 -13.28 22.57
N GLU A 234 0.37 -12.74 23.79
CA GLU A 234 -0.28 -11.47 24.10
C GLU A 234 0.32 -10.31 23.30
N VAL A 235 1.65 -10.22 23.23
CA VAL A 235 2.36 -9.23 22.41
C VAL A 235 1.96 -9.35 20.94
N ALA A 236 1.96 -10.57 20.38
CA ALA A 236 1.56 -10.79 18.99
C ALA A 236 0.12 -10.36 18.72
N GLN A 237 -0.82 -10.70 19.61
CA GLN A 237 -2.21 -10.29 19.50
C GLN A 237 -2.38 -8.77 19.52
N LYS A 238 -1.53 -8.07 20.27
CA LYS A 238 -1.61 -6.62 20.42
C LYS A 238 -1.03 -5.87 19.23
N ILE A 239 0.00 -6.42 18.59
CA ILE A 239 0.46 -5.95 17.29
C ILE A 239 -0.67 -6.11 16.25
N ILE A 240 -1.37 -7.25 16.25
CA ILE A 240 -2.52 -7.50 15.36
C ILE A 240 -3.65 -6.52 15.63
N GLN A 241 -4.04 -6.33 16.90
CA GLN A 241 -5.09 -5.40 17.30
C GLN A 241 -4.73 -3.94 16.99
N GLY A 242 -3.48 -3.54 17.24
CA GLY A 242 -2.95 -2.24 16.88
C GLY A 242 -3.08 -2.02 15.38
N GLY A 243 -2.57 -2.94 14.56
CA GLY A 243 -2.72 -2.87 13.10
C GLY A 243 -4.18 -2.74 12.65
N ALA A 244 -5.11 -3.50 13.24
CA ALA A 244 -6.53 -3.45 12.93
C ALA A 244 -7.20 -2.12 13.31
N ALA A 245 -6.94 -1.63 14.53
CA ALA A 245 -7.56 -0.41 15.06
C ALA A 245 -7.12 0.83 14.26
N LEU A 246 -5.85 0.86 13.86
CA LEU A 246 -5.28 1.96 13.06
C LEU A 246 -5.94 2.02 11.67
N LEU A 247 -6.34 0.89 11.08
CA LEU A 247 -7.12 0.87 9.82
C LEU A 247 -8.60 1.23 10.04
N GLY A 248 -9.20 0.76 11.13
CA GLY A 248 -10.61 1.02 11.45
C GLY A 248 -10.92 2.49 11.73
N GLY A 249 -9.95 3.25 12.26
CA GLY A 249 -10.07 4.69 12.51
C GLY A 249 -10.04 5.57 11.25
N LEU A 250 -9.76 5.00 10.07
CA LEU A 250 -9.46 5.75 8.85
C LEU A 250 -10.41 5.46 7.68
N VAL A 251 -11.70 5.40 7.98
CA VAL A 251 -12.74 5.26 6.96
C VAL A 251 -12.58 6.35 5.88
N GLY A 252 -12.16 5.94 4.68
CA GLY A 252 -12.02 6.81 3.50
C GLY A 252 -10.59 7.21 3.11
N ALA A 253 -9.57 6.87 3.91
CA ALA A 253 -8.17 7.06 3.50
C ALA A 253 -7.69 5.89 2.61
N PRO A 254 -6.87 6.12 1.57
CA PRO A 254 -6.22 5.03 0.84
C PRO A 254 -5.35 4.21 1.80
N ALA A 255 -5.63 2.91 1.93
CA ALA A 255 -5.00 2.03 2.92
C ALA A 255 -3.45 2.06 2.89
N ASP A 256 -2.88 2.34 1.73
CA ASP A 256 -1.44 2.36 1.48
C ASP A 256 -0.75 3.69 1.86
N ALA A 257 -1.53 4.78 2.00
CA ALA A 257 -1.04 6.06 2.53
C ALA A 257 -0.89 6.04 4.07
N ILE A 258 -1.44 5.01 4.73
CA ILE A 258 -1.44 4.83 6.19
C ILE A 258 -0.08 4.31 6.66
N ALA A 259 0.55 3.41 5.91
CA ALA A 259 1.82 2.78 6.31
C ALA A 259 2.97 3.80 6.51
N ASN A 260 2.93 4.95 5.82
CA ASN A 260 3.94 6.01 5.94
C ASN A 260 3.66 7.00 7.09
N GLN A 261 2.57 6.80 7.85
CA GLN A 261 2.22 7.75 8.89
C GLN A 261 3.03 7.49 10.15
N THR A 262 3.59 8.55 10.73
CA THR A 262 4.37 8.47 11.98
C THR A 262 3.54 7.87 13.11
N TRP A 263 2.27 8.27 13.25
CA TRP A 263 1.37 7.73 14.27
C TRP A 263 1.05 6.24 14.07
N TYR A 264 1.22 5.70 12.86
CA TYR A 264 1.03 4.28 12.59
C TYR A 264 2.25 3.47 13.07
N GLN A 265 3.45 3.98 12.84
CA GLN A 265 4.70 3.40 13.35
C GLN A 265 4.78 3.50 14.89
N GLU A 266 4.47 4.68 15.43
CA GLU A 266 4.38 4.93 16.87
C GLU A 266 3.20 4.17 17.49
N GLY A 267 2.08 4.02 16.79
CA GLY A 267 0.88 3.33 17.29
C GLY A 267 1.11 1.84 17.55
N ILE A 268 1.92 1.17 16.72
CA ILE A 268 2.36 -0.19 17.01
C ILE A 268 3.29 -0.21 18.22
N GLY A 269 4.24 0.73 18.31
CA GLY A 269 5.13 0.87 19.47
C GLY A 269 4.37 1.13 20.78
N LEU A 270 3.36 1.99 20.77
CA LEU A 270 2.48 2.29 21.90
C LEU A 270 1.59 1.11 22.26
N ALA A 271 1.01 0.42 21.27
CA ALA A 271 0.19 -0.76 21.52
C ALA A 271 0.98 -1.89 22.18
N VAL A 272 2.25 -2.05 21.80
CA VAL A 272 3.17 -2.98 22.44
C VAL A 272 3.58 -2.44 23.82
N GLY A 273 3.98 -1.18 23.94
CA GLY A 273 4.38 -0.56 25.22
C GLY A 273 3.32 -0.68 26.31
N LEU A 274 2.04 -0.48 25.99
CA LEU A 274 0.94 -0.64 26.96
C LEU A 274 0.74 -2.08 27.45
N VAL A 275 1.15 -3.07 26.65
CA VAL A 275 1.11 -4.50 27.01
C VAL A 275 2.29 -4.82 27.88
N LEU A 276 3.44 -4.26 27.52
CA LEU A 276 4.62 -4.34 28.34
C LEU A 276 4.37 -3.71 29.72
N ASP A 277 3.74 -2.53 29.81
CA ASP A 277 3.40 -1.94 31.11
C ASP A 277 2.35 -2.75 31.92
N GLY A 278 1.47 -3.49 31.23
CA GLY A 278 0.36 -4.24 31.83
C GLY A 278 0.71 -5.65 32.29
N ILE A 279 1.58 -6.35 31.56
CA ILE A 279 2.07 -7.69 31.89
C ILE A 279 3.27 -7.61 32.86
N PHE A 280 4.11 -6.58 32.74
CA PHE A 280 5.45 -6.57 33.33
C PHE A 280 5.53 -5.93 34.72
N GLY A 281 4.43 -5.94 35.48
CA GLY A 281 4.53 -5.84 36.94
C GLY A 281 5.31 -6.98 37.62
N ILE A 282 6.00 -7.86 36.85
CA ILE A 282 6.54 -9.15 37.27
C ILE A 282 8.00 -9.41 36.79
N GLY A 283 8.68 -8.45 36.15
CA GLY A 283 10.16 -8.42 36.17
C GLY A 283 10.94 -8.96 34.97
N ASP A 284 10.35 -9.03 33.77
CA ASP A 284 11.11 -9.14 32.51
C ASP A 284 11.47 -7.72 31.99
N ASP A 285 12.56 -7.58 31.22
CA ASP A 285 12.97 -6.28 30.66
C ASP A 285 12.70 -6.15 29.15
N PRO A 286 11.73 -5.30 28.74
CA PRO A 286 11.44 -5.13 27.32
C PRO A 286 12.37 -4.14 26.62
N TYR A 287 12.77 -4.50 25.41
CA TYR A 287 13.41 -3.57 24.49
C TYR A 287 12.36 -2.66 23.86
N THR A 288 12.73 -1.42 23.58
CA THR A 288 11.85 -0.47 22.88
C THR A 288 11.46 -1.04 21.52
N PRO A 289 10.17 -1.32 21.25
CA PRO A 289 9.71 -1.82 19.96
C PRO A 289 10.04 -0.85 18.83
N GLN A 290 10.42 -1.38 17.66
CA GLN A 290 10.77 -0.55 16.50
C GLN A 290 10.11 -1.06 15.23
N SER A 291 9.74 -0.12 14.37
CA SER A 291 9.21 -0.39 13.04
C SER A 291 9.68 0.65 12.04
N ILE A 292 9.81 0.24 10.78
CA ILE A 292 10.15 1.12 9.68
C ILE A 292 9.19 0.92 8.52
N PHE A 293 8.82 2.03 7.88
CA PHE A 293 8.11 2.02 6.62
C PHE A 293 9.08 1.82 5.46
N VAL A 294 8.70 0.93 4.54
CA VAL A 294 9.42 0.68 3.30
C VAL A 294 8.45 0.94 2.14
N PRO A 295 8.67 2.01 1.34
CA PRO A 295 7.81 2.32 0.21
C PRO A 295 7.99 1.29 -0.91
N TRP A 296 6.92 1.03 -1.66
CA TRP A 296 6.95 0.07 -2.77
C TRP A 296 8.00 0.41 -3.81
N GLN A 297 8.29 1.71 -4.02
CA GLN A 297 9.33 2.17 -4.95
C GLN A 297 10.72 1.67 -4.53
N GLU A 298 11.02 1.68 -3.23
CA GLU A 298 12.29 1.18 -2.73
C GLU A 298 12.40 -0.34 -2.90
N ILE A 299 11.28 -1.07 -2.72
CA ILE A 299 11.22 -2.51 -2.99
C ILE A 299 11.41 -2.78 -4.48
N ALA A 300 10.83 -1.95 -5.35
CA ALA A 300 10.88 -2.07 -6.80
C ALA A 300 12.25 -1.70 -7.41
N GLU A 301 13.00 -0.79 -6.78
CA GLU A 301 14.33 -0.35 -7.25
C GLU A 301 15.37 -1.48 -7.29
N PHE A 302 15.08 -2.64 -6.67
CA PHE A 302 15.94 -3.82 -6.59
C PHE A 302 17.42 -3.49 -6.33
N ARG A 303 17.74 -3.25 -5.06
CA ARG A 303 19.13 -3.11 -4.62
C ARG A 303 19.70 -4.49 -4.31
N PRO A 304 20.92 -4.82 -4.76
CA PRO A 304 21.58 -6.06 -4.37
C PRO A 304 21.58 -6.20 -2.83
N PRO A 305 21.19 -7.36 -2.29
CA PRO A 305 21.27 -7.60 -0.86
C PRO A 305 22.70 -7.42 -0.34
N GLN A 306 22.81 -6.89 0.86
CA GLN A 306 24.03 -6.78 1.61
C GLN A 306 24.29 -8.07 2.38
N SER A 307 25.56 -8.39 2.57
CA SER A 307 25.99 -9.49 3.44
C SER A 307 26.63 -8.91 4.70
N TYR A 308 26.21 -9.41 5.86
CA TYR A 308 26.81 -9.13 7.14
C TYR A 308 27.40 -10.41 7.74
N GLN A 309 28.64 -10.32 8.20
CA GLN A 309 29.28 -11.36 8.98
C GLN A 309 29.96 -10.71 10.18
N ARG A 310 29.52 -11.08 11.39
CA ARG A 310 30.18 -10.61 12.61
C ARG A 310 31.58 -11.21 12.69
N PRO A 311 32.62 -10.43 13.04
CA PRO A 311 33.96 -10.98 13.25
C PRO A 311 33.94 -12.14 14.27
N GLY A 312 34.49 -13.28 13.86
CA GLY A 312 34.52 -14.50 14.68
C GLY A 312 33.26 -15.37 14.59
N ASN A 313 32.20 -14.92 13.92
CA ASN A 313 31.02 -15.75 13.64
C ASN A 313 31.09 -16.36 12.23
N PRO A 314 30.92 -17.67 12.05
CA PRO A 314 30.87 -18.28 10.72
C PRO A 314 29.57 -17.96 9.95
N GLN A 315 28.52 -17.48 10.62
CA GLN A 315 27.23 -17.19 9.98
C GLN A 315 27.26 -15.87 9.21
N ILE A 316 26.59 -15.88 8.06
CA ILE A 316 26.41 -14.71 7.20
C ILE A 316 24.91 -14.42 7.13
N ILE A 317 24.52 -13.19 7.43
CA ILE A 317 23.16 -12.69 7.23
C ILE A 317 23.11 -11.93 5.92
N THR A 318 22.17 -12.29 5.05
CA THR A 318 21.85 -11.54 3.84
C THR A 318 20.64 -10.66 4.12
N TYR A 319 20.73 -9.37 3.80
CA TYR A 319 19.71 -8.40 4.16
C TYR A 319 19.64 -7.21 3.21
N SER A 320 18.55 -6.47 3.29
CA SER A 320 18.27 -5.24 2.54
C SER A 320 18.02 -4.06 3.49
N LYS A 321 17.41 -4.34 4.65
CA LYS A 321 17.13 -3.37 5.73
C LYS A 321 17.34 -4.03 7.08
N PHE A 322 17.41 -3.20 8.12
CA PHE A 322 17.40 -3.66 9.50
C PHE A 322 16.58 -2.70 10.38
N VAL A 323 16.18 -3.18 11.56
CA VAL A 323 15.67 -2.36 12.66
C VAL A 323 16.50 -2.65 13.91
N ASP A 324 16.82 -1.60 14.65
CA ASP A 324 17.63 -1.67 15.87
C ASP A 324 16.73 -1.49 17.09
N LEU A 325 16.71 -2.46 17.99
CA LEU A 325 16.00 -2.41 19.25
C LEU A 325 17.01 -2.14 20.36
N THR A 326 16.67 -1.22 21.25
CA THR A 326 17.48 -0.84 22.42
C THR A 326 16.65 -0.93 23.69
N GLY A 327 17.28 -1.39 24.77
CA GLY A 327 16.69 -1.50 26.10
C GLY A 327 17.65 -0.97 27.16
N THR A 328 17.11 -0.58 28.30
CA THR A 328 17.89 -0.30 29.50
C THR A 328 17.12 -0.87 30.68
N ASP A 329 17.75 -1.74 31.45
CA ASP A 329 17.15 -2.35 32.63
C ASP A 329 17.03 -1.34 33.78
N ASP A 330 16.43 -1.78 34.88
CA ASP A 330 16.39 -1.05 36.14
C ASP A 330 17.79 -0.81 36.75
N GLY A 331 18.79 -1.63 36.38
CA GLY A 331 20.20 -1.51 36.75
C GLY A 331 20.97 -0.41 36.02
N GLY A 332 20.45 0.08 34.89
CA GLY A 332 21.10 1.00 33.97
C GLY A 332 21.98 0.34 32.90
N ASP A 333 21.95 -0.98 32.78
CA ASP A 333 22.65 -1.76 31.76
C ASP A 333 21.94 -1.69 30.41
N PHE A 334 22.71 -1.48 29.35
CA PHE A 334 22.20 -1.17 28.01
C PHE A 334 22.27 -2.38 27.08
N GLY A 335 21.12 -2.76 26.52
CA GLY A 335 21.01 -3.77 25.48
C GLY A 335 20.82 -3.18 24.08
N HIS A 336 21.39 -3.84 23.06
CA HIS A 336 21.19 -3.47 21.65
C HIS A 336 21.15 -4.68 20.73
N TYR A 337 20.04 -4.82 20.00
CA TYR A 337 19.76 -5.91 19.08
C TYR A 337 19.38 -5.39 17.70
N ARG A 338 19.88 -6.04 16.65
CA ARG A 338 19.59 -5.69 15.26
C ARG A 338 18.86 -6.83 14.57
N PHE A 339 17.67 -6.55 14.05
CA PHE A 339 16.88 -7.47 13.25
C PHE A 339 17.07 -7.17 11.78
N TYR A 340 17.42 -8.19 10.99
CA TYR A 340 17.71 -8.07 9.57
C TYR A 340 16.56 -8.58 8.72
N TYR A 341 16.23 -7.83 7.67
CA TYR A 341 15.16 -8.12 6.73
C TYR A 341 15.68 -8.11 5.31
N MET A 342 15.20 -9.03 4.49
CA MET A 342 15.53 -9.12 3.08
C MET A 342 14.28 -8.89 2.22
N PHE A 343 14.42 -8.00 1.25
CA PHE A 343 13.42 -7.77 0.20
C PHE A 343 13.89 -8.47 -1.06
N GLU A 344 13.09 -9.42 -1.54
CA GLU A 344 13.33 -10.10 -2.81
C GLU A 344 12.32 -9.62 -3.84
N HIS A 345 12.81 -9.20 -5.00
CA HIS A 345 12.00 -8.95 -6.18
C HIS A 345 12.05 -10.19 -7.07
N MET A 346 10.89 -10.59 -7.58
CA MET A 346 10.75 -11.80 -8.39
C MET A 346 9.64 -11.64 -9.42
N ASN A 347 9.66 -12.52 -10.42
CA ASN A 347 8.53 -12.66 -11.32
C ASN A 347 7.32 -13.25 -10.55
N PRO A 348 6.08 -12.91 -10.96
CA PRO A 348 4.88 -13.51 -10.39
C PRO A 348 4.94 -15.04 -10.49
N PRO A 349 4.43 -15.78 -9.48
CA PRO A 349 4.28 -17.22 -9.59
C PRO A 349 3.38 -17.57 -10.79
N GLY A 350 3.85 -18.48 -11.64
CA GLY A 350 3.21 -18.88 -12.89
C GLY A 350 2.02 -19.82 -12.73
#